data_AF-A0A6I2L0B0-F1
#
_entry.id   AF-A0A6I2L0B0-F1
#
_cell.length_a   1.000
_cell.length_b   1.000
_cell.length_c   1.000
_cell.angle_alpha   90.00
_cell.angle_beta   90.00
_cell.angle_gamma   90.00
#
_symmetry.space_group_name_H-M   'P 1'
#
loop_
_entity.id
_entity.type
_entity.pdbx_description
1 polymer ?
#
loop_
_entity_poly.entity_id
_entity_poly.type
_entity_poly.pdbx_seq_one_letter_code
_entity_poly.pdbx_strand_id
1 'polypeptide(L)'
;MMRCEKPVDMIIFARLGRLDYDRGSIMRFATSRLGRALCGLLLLTALQAKANTTYVADFSTSTLDPNLQVHILKNGSWSPDVVLPWIVSTGDGYLALAKTFTLPGSIYPDGPHVQTNVGIAGDFIATVTADSSYNGAGGAGFFLDTPTGYTGISFGTNWLGDSAGDGFSSTGYSAVATPLITLQITRIGNTLTKAYKLDGQSGFTVISSLTDDSTTGWAWFDLTNYSDQTAATAVLFTSFTVEQLAPVPEPQTWAMLAGGLVLLGALQRRQRRQRGA
;
A
#
# COMPACT_ATOMS: atom_id res chain seq x y z
N MET A 1 39.07 2.19 9.71
CA MET A 1 39.64 3.04 8.63
C MET A 1 39.18 2.45 7.29
N MET A 2 37.94 2.74 6.89
CA MET A 2 37.33 2.15 5.68
C MET A 2 37.53 3.08 4.49
N ARG A 3 38.11 2.55 3.41
CA ARG A 3 38.31 3.26 2.15
C ARG A 3 37.00 3.26 1.36
N CYS A 4 36.54 4.44 1.00
CA CYS A 4 35.44 4.68 0.07
C CYS A 4 36.00 4.55 -1.36
N GLU A 5 35.70 3.46 -2.05
CA GLU A 5 35.99 3.29 -3.47
C GLU A 5 34.87 3.94 -4.29
N LYS A 6 35.25 4.82 -5.23
CA LYS A 6 34.32 5.51 -6.13
C LYS A 6 33.84 4.56 -7.23
N PRO A 7 32.56 4.61 -7.64
CA PRO A 7 32.11 3.84 -8.79
C PRO A 7 32.70 4.41 -10.09
N VAL A 8 33.13 3.49 -10.95
CA VAL A 8 33.68 3.72 -12.27
C VAL A 8 32.55 4.10 -13.22
N ASP A 9 32.66 5.27 -13.86
CA ASP A 9 31.77 5.71 -14.93
C ASP A 9 31.85 4.74 -16.12
N MET A 10 30.83 3.89 -16.26
CA MET A 10 30.69 3.00 -17.40
C MET A 10 30.07 3.77 -18.58
N ILE A 11 30.92 4.46 -19.33
CA ILE A 11 30.55 5.08 -20.61
C ILE A 11 30.40 3.98 -21.66
N ILE A 12 29.17 3.52 -21.88
CA ILE A 12 28.81 2.69 -23.04
C ILE A 12 28.79 3.61 -24.28
N PHE A 13 29.91 3.67 -25.01
CA PHE A 13 29.91 4.17 -26.39
C PHE A 13 29.30 3.10 -27.30
N ALA A 14 27.98 3.15 -27.47
CA ALA A 14 27.33 2.47 -28.59
C ALA A 14 27.86 3.09 -29.89
N ARG A 15 28.64 2.31 -30.64
CA ARG A 15 29.15 2.62 -31.97
C ARG A 15 27.98 2.61 -32.97
N LEU A 16 27.15 3.66 -32.91
CA LEU A 16 26.15 3.94 -33.94
C LEU A 16 26.92 4.37 -35.20
N GLY A 17 26.86 3.53 -36.22
CA GLY A 17 27.35 3.87 -37.55
C GLY A 17 26.77 5.21 -37.99
N ARG A 18 27.62 6.02 -38.66
CA ARG A 18 27.20 7.25 -39.34
C ARG A 18 26.11 6.90 -40.35
N LEU A 19 24.86 6.99 -39.92
CA LEU A 19 23.76 7.33 -40.81
C LEU A 19 23.95 8.82 -41.10
N ASP A 20 24.24 9.16 -42.35
CA ASP A 20 24.18 10.53 -42.84
C ASP A 20 22.73 11.02 -42.68
N TYR A 21 22.48 11.57 -41.49
CA TYR A 21 21.18 12.00 -41.06
C TYR A 21 20.92 13.37 -41.70
N ASP A 22 20.16 13.37 -42.78
CA ASP A 22 19.67 14.59 -43.42
C ASP A 22 18.83 15.38 -42.39
N ARG A 23 19.42 16.45 -41.84
CA ARG A 23 18.80 17.33 -40.85
C ARG A 23 17.46 17.91 -41.35
N GLY A 24 17.22 17.93 -42.67
CA GLY A 24 15.93 18.34 -43.25
C GLY A 24 14.78 17.36 -42.97
N SER A 25 15.07 16.07 -42.73
CA SER A 25 14.06 15.02 -42.55
C SER A 25 13.39 15.05 -41.17
N ILE A 26 14.16 15.30 -40.10
CA ILE A 26 13.63 15.35 -38.71
C ILE A 26 12.64 16.51 -38.54
N MET A 27 12.94 17.70 -39.08
CA MET A 27 12.02 18.85 -39.00
C MET A 27 10.72 18.61 -39.78
N ARG A 28 10.77 17.90 -40.91
CA ARG A 28 9.57 17.54 -41.67
C ARG A 28 8.72 16.51 -40.93
N PHE A 29 9.32 15.58 -40.20
CA PHE A 29 8.59 14.60 -39.41
C PHE A 29 7.88 15.23 -38.21
N ALA A 30 8.56 16.10 -37.45
CA ALA A 30 7.99 16.83 -36.31
C ALA A 30 6.85 17.78 -36.70
N THR A 31 6.89 18.35 -37.91
CA THR A 31 5.84 19.24 -38.40
C THR A 31 4.70 18.52 -39.10
N SER A 32 4.90 17.25 -39.48
CA SER A 32 3.89 16.40 -40.12
C SER A 32 2.69 16.15 -39.21
N ARG A 33 1.51 15.96 -39.81
CA ARG A 33 0.28 15.62 -39.07
C ARG A 33 0.43 14.31 -38.27
N LEU A 34 1.22 13.37 -38.78
CA LEU A 34 1.50 12.10 -38.14
C LEU A 34 2.36 12.29 -36.88
N GLY A 35 3.41 13.11 -36.98
CA GLY A 35 4.30 13.42 -35.85
C GLY A 35 3.57 14.10 -34.69
N ARG A 36 2.63 15.02 -34.98
CA ARG A 36 1.81 15.66 -33.94
C ARG A 36 0.81 14.70 -33.29
N ALA A 37 0.20 13.80 -34.07
CA ALA A 37 -0.71 12.80 -33.53
C ALA A 37 0.03 11.79 -32.63
N LEU A 38 1.22 11.35 -33.04
CA LEU A 38 2.09 10.47 -32.26
C LEU A 38 2.58 11.15 -30.98
N CYS A 39 3.02 12.42 -31.03
CA CYS A 39 3.40 13.16 -29.82
C CYS A 39 2.21 13.35 -28.88
N GLY A 40 1.01 13.63 -29.41
CA GLY A 40 -0.21 13.75 -28.61
C GLY A 40 -0.58 12.43 -27.92
N LEU A 41 -0.46 11.30 -28.63
CA LEU A 41 -0.70 9.97 -28.05
C LEU A 41 0.34 9.64 -26.97
N LEU A 42 1.62 9.94 -27.20
CA LEU A 42 2.70 9.73 -26.24
C LEU A 42 2.53 10.57 -24.96
N LEU A 43 2.11 11.83 -25.11
CA LEU A 43 1.77 12.71 -23.98
C LEU A 43 0.55 12.19 -23.20
N LEU A 44 -0.46 11.68 -23.90
CA LEU A 44 -1.65 11.10 -23.27
C LEU A 44 -1.31 9.82 -22.49
N THR A 45 -0.48 8.95 -23.06
CA THR A 45 0.03 7.76 -22.35
C THR A 45 0.94 8.13 -21.18
N ALA A 46 1.72 9.21 -21.29
CA ALA A 46 2.59 9.69 -20.20
C ALA A 46 1.79 10.36 -19.07
N LEU A 47 0.69 11.03 -19.38
CA LEU A 47 -0.23 11.62 -18.38
C LEU A 47 -1.07 10.56 -17.65
N GLN A 48 -1.30 9.41 -18.28
CA GLN A 48 -2.12 8.32 -17.71
C GLN A 48 -1.29 7.29 -16.95
N ALA A 49 0.04 7.30 -17.09
CA ALA A 49 0.94 6.34 -16.44
C ALA A 49 1.49 6.88 -15.11
N LYS A 50 0.62 7.22 -14.15
CA LYS A 50 1.06 7.11 -12.76
C LYS A 50 1.02 5.61 -12.44
N ALA A 51 2.16 4.94 -12.60
CA ALA A 51 2.24 3.51 -12.33
C ALA A 51 1.84 3.23 -10.88
N ASN A 52 1.26 2.05 -10.64
CA ASN A 52 1.06 1.55 -9.28
C ASN A 52 2.41 1.60 -8.56
N THR A 53 2.42 2.12 -7.34
CA THR A 53 3.60 2.09 -6.48
C THR A 53 3.36 1.05 -5.39
N THR A 54 4.29 0.12 -5.26
CA THR A 54 4.20 -0.96 -4.28
C THR A 54 5.29 -0.79 -3.24
N TYR A 55 4.89 -0.71 -1.97
CA TYR A 55 5.76 -0.89 -0.83
C TYR A 55 5.70 -2.35 -0.36
N VAL A 56 6.84 -2.95 -0.06
CA VAL A 56 6.96 -4.34 0.39
C VAL A 56 7.94 -4.39 1.56
N ALA A 57 7.51 -4.98 2.66
CA ALA A 57 8.36 -5.39 3.77
C ALA A 57 8.27 -6.91 3.92
N ASP A 58 9.39 -7.60 3.66
CA ASP A 58 9.52 -9.05 3.82
C ASP A 58 10.19 -9.46 5.14
N PHE A 59 10.60 -8.48 5.93
CA PHE A 59 11.24 -8.65 7.24
C PHE A 59 12.47 -9.57 7.23
N SER A 60 13.16 -9.66 6.11
CA SER A 60 14.36 -10.49 5.95
C SER A 60 15.59 -9.92 6.64
N THR A 61 15.63 -8.61 6.92
CA THR A 61 16.76 -7.91 7.52
C THR A 61 16.65 -7.81 9.03
N SER A 62 17.78 -7.87 9.74
CA SER A 62 17.82 -7.72 11.21
C SER A 62 17.57 -6.29 11.71
N THR A 63 17.50 -5.32 10.79
CA THR A 63 17.17 -3.92 11.06
C THR A 63 15.78 -3.63 10.53
N LEU A 64 14.94 -2.96 11.33
CA LEU A 64 13.60 -2.56 10.92
C LEU A 64 13.68 -1.63 9.70
N ASP A 65 12.80 -1.86 8.72
CA ASP A 65 12.70 -1.00 7.55
C ASP A 65 12.54 0.47 8.00
N PRO A 66 13.29 1.44 7.45
CA PRO A 66 13.19 2.85 7.85
C PRO A 66 11.82 3.48 7.59
N ASN A 67 10.97 2.86 6.76
CA ASN A 67 9.59 3.25 6.54
C ASN A 67 8.62 2.63 7.55
N LEU A 68 9.10 1.83 8.50
CA LEU A 68 8.35 1.32 9.64
C LEU A 68 8.87 1.98 10.91
N GLN A 69 7.94 2.40 11.77
CA GLN A 69 8.24 3.04 13.03
C GLN A 69 7.56 2.27 14.15
N VAL A 70 8.28 2.11 15.26
CA VAL A 70 7.70 1.56 16.48
C VAL A 70 6.98 2.69 17.19
N HIS A 71 5.69 2.51 17.45
CA HIS A 71 4.85 3.49 18.11
C HIS A 71 4.32 2.95 19.43
N ILE A 72 4.05 3.87 20.36
CA ILE A 72 3.47 3.58 21.67
C ILE A 72 2.35 4.56 21.93
N LEU A 73 1.13 4.04 22.11
CA LEU A 73 0.01 4.85 22.56
C LEU A 73 0.15 5.07 24.07
N LYS A 74 0.38 6.31 24.50
CA LYS A 74 0.45 6.70 25.91
C LYS A 74 -0.57 7.79 26.20
N ASN A 75 -1.49 7.57 27.13
CA ASN A 75 -2.48 8.58 27.52
C ASN A 75 -3.31 9.13 26.34
N GLY A 76 -3.65 8.28 25.36
CA GLY A 76 -4.36 8.71 24.15
C GLY A 76 -3.51 9.53 23.17
N SER A 77 -2.18 9.51 23.31
CA SER A 77 -1.25 10.20 22.41
C SER A 77 -0.03 9.33 22.13
N TRP A 78 0.39 9.25 20.87
CA TRP A 78 1.56 8.48 20.47
C TRP A 78 2.85 9.13 20.99
N SER A 79 3.61 8.43 21.84
CA SER A 79 4.84 8.95 22.45
C SER A 79 6.07 8.15 21.96
N PRO A 80 7.01 8.78 21.24
CA PRO A 80 8.11 8.06 20.58
C PRO A 80 9.25 7.53 21.48
N ASP A 81 9.22 7.67 22.82
CA ASP A 81 10.42 7.47 23.66
C ASP A 81 10.22 6.66 24.97
N VAL A 82 9.16 5.85 25.09
CA VAL A 82 8.92 5.07 26.32
C VAL A 82 9.33 3.62 26.13
N VAL A 83 10.31 3.12 26.90
CA VAL A 83 10.63 1.69 26.90
C VAL A 83 9.60 0.95 27.75
N LEU A 84 8.52 0.51 27.11
CA LEU A 84 7.62 -0.51 27.67
C LEU A 84 8.26 -1.89 27.47
N PRO A 85 7.86 -2.91 28.25
CA PRO A 85 8.54 -4.20 28.25
C PRO A 85 8.04 -5.02 27.05
N TRP A 86 8.28 -4.55 25.84
CA TRP A 86 7.84 -5.19 24.60
C TRP A 86 9.03 -5.45 23.70
N ILE A 87 8.94 -6.49 22.89
CA ILE A 87 9.97 -6.88 21.95
C ILE A 87 9.43 -6.61 20.56
N VAL A 88 10.14 -5.76 19.81
CA VAL A 88 10.00 -5.62 18.37
C VAL A 88 11.32 -6.07 17.76
N SER A 89 11.29 -7.15 16.99
CA SER A 89 12.47 -7.63 16.26
C SER A 89 12.08 -8.00 14.84
N THR A 90 12.99 -7.76 13.92
CA THR A 90 12.87 -8.21 12.53
C THR A 90 14.11 -9.00 12.13
N GLY A 91 13.99 -9.83 11.10
CA GLY A 91 15.03 -10.74 10.63
C GLY A 91 14.44 -12.11 10.32
N ASP A 92 15.20 -12.93 9.60
CA ASP A 92 14.83 -14.31 9.26
C ASP A 92 13.45 -14.46 8.57
N GLY A 93 12.94 -13.37 7.97
CA GLY A 93 11.65 -13.34 7.25
C GLY A 93 10.44 -13.08 8.14
N TYR A 94 10.62 -12.55 9.35
CA TYR A 94 9.51 -12.15 10.21
C TYR A 94 9.74 -10.84 10.95
N LEU A 95 8.64 -10.14 11.24
CA LEU A 95 8.52 -9.11 12.27
C LEU A 95 7.83 -9.74 13.48
N ALA A 96 8.56 -9.88 14.58
CA ALA A 96 8.03 -10.40 15.84
C ALA A 96 7.61 -9.24 16.75
N LEU A 97 6.35 -9.27 17.17
CA LEU A 97 5.79 -8.35 18.15
C LEU A 97 5.42 -9.12 19.42
N ALA A 98 6.07 -8.85 20.54
CA ALA A 98 5.78 -9.50 21.82
C ALA A 98 5.52 -8.50 22.94
N LYS A 99 4.43 -8.70 23.68
CA LYS A 99 4.05 -7.88 24.83
C LYS A 99 4.38 -8.62 26.14
N THR A 100 5.51 -8.34 26.79
CA THR A 100 6.02 -9.25 27.84
C THR A 100 5.25 -9.26 29.16
N PHE A 101 4.55 -8.18 29.54
CA PHE A 101 3.56 -8.18 30.63
C PHE A 101 2.67 -6.93 30.60
N THR A 102 1.42 -7.07 31.04
CA THR A 102 0.59 -5.92 31.47
C THR A 102 0.94 -5.57 32.90
N LEU A 103 1.31 -4.31 33.13
CA LEU A 103 1.51 -3.79 34.49
C LEU A 103 0.16 -3.82 35.25
N PRO A 104 0.11 -4.34 36.49
CA PRO A 104 -1.09 -4.26 37.32
C PRO A 104 -1.59 -2.81 37.43
N GLY A 105 -2.86 -2.57 37.08
CA GLY A 105 -3.45 -1.22 37.06
C GLY A 105 -3.15 -0.39 35.80
N SER A 106 -2.43 -0.94 34.81
CA SER A 106 -2.35 -0.35 33.49
C SER A 106 -3.73 -0.36 32.85
N ILE A 107 -4.24 0.83 32.54
CA ILE A 107 -5.44 1.00 31.71
C ILE A 107 -5.14 0.81 30.22
N TYR A 108 -3.88 0.53 29.86
CA TYR A 108 -3.42 0.34 28.48
C TYR A 108 -3.18 -1.16 28.24
N PRO A 109 -4.19 -1.88 27.71
CA PRO A 109 -4.05 -3.24 27.22
C PRO A 109 -3.32 -3.32 25.87
N ASP A 110 -3.04 -2.20 25.22
CA ASP A 110 -2.33 -2.17 23.94
C ASP A 110 -0.87 -2.63 24.12
N GLY A 111 -0.42 -3.56 23.27
CA GLY A 111 0.97 -3.99 23.21
C GLY A 111 1.76 -3.20 22.18
N PRO A 112 2.85 -3.76 21.61
CA PRO A 112 3.67 -3.04 20.64
C PRO A 112 2.92 -2.78 19.33
N HIS A 113 3.09 -1.56 18.79
CA HIS A 113 2.58 -1.13 17.49
C HIS A 113 3.75 -0.84 16.55
N VAL A 114 3.68 -1.33 15.31
CA VAL A 114 4.60 -0.99 14.23
C VAL A 114 3.80 -0.38 13.10
N GLN A 115 3.93 0.94 12.96
CA GLN A 115 3.21 1.71 11.97
C GLN A 115 4.07 1.99 10.75
N THR A 116 3.45 2.01 9.58
CA THR A 116 4.08 2.53 8.38
C THR A 116 4.20 4.04 8.44
N ASN A 117 5.34 4.58 8.05
CA ASN A 117 5.49 5.98 7.67
C ASN A 117 5.24 6.20 6.16
N VAL A 118 4.63 5.21 5.48
CA VAL A 118 4.25 5.30 4.07
C VAL A 118 2.82 5.78 4.02
N GLY A 119 2.64 7.09 3.93
CA GLY A 119 1.31 7.63 3.77
C GLY A 119 0.78 7.43 2.36
N ILE A 120 -0.43 6.89 2.28
CA ILE A 120 -1.08 6.57 1.02
C ILE A 120 -2.33 7.42 0.85
N ALA A 121 -2.55 7.88 -0.37
CA ALA A 121 -3.71 8.68 -0.75
C ALA A 121 -4.41 8.03 -1.95
N GLY A 122 -5.74 8.04 -1.94
CA GLY A 122 -6.56 7.42 -2.98
C GLY A 122 -6.74 5.91 -2.79
N ASP A 123 -6.84 5.20 -3.92
CA ASP A 123 -7.13 3.77 -3.96
C ASP A 123 -5.88 2.94 -3.62
N PHE A 124 -6.08 1.86 -2.87
CA PHE A 124 -4.99 0.98 -2.47
C PHE A 124 -5.47 -0.43 -2.14
N ILE A 125 -4.50 -1.35 -2.15
CA ILE A 125 -4.63 -2.70 -1.58
C ILE A 125 -3.48 -2.88 -0.60
N ALA A 126 -3.79 -3.06 0.68
CA ALA A 126 -2.81 -3.35 1.71
C ALA A 126 -3.03 -4.76 2.23
N THR A 127 -1.96 -5.55 2.29
CA THR A 127 -2.01 -6.96 2.67
C THR A 127 -0.91 -7.27 3.68
N VAL A 128 -1.25 -8.02 4.71
CA VAL A 128 -0.29 -8.56 5.68
C VAL A 128 -0.51 -10.06 5.86
N THR A 129 0.57 -10.82 5.99
CA THR A 129 0.50 -12.22 6.40
C THR A 129 1.11 -12.38 7.78
N ALA A 130 0.43 -13.12 8.65
CA ALA A 130 0.86 -13.40 10.01
C ALA A 130 0.74 -14.88 10.34
N ASP A 131 1.57 -15.33 11.27
CA ASP A 131 1.43 -16.62 11.94
C ASP A 131 0.45 -16.49 13.13
N SER A 132 -0.73 -17.08 12.98
CA SER A 132 -1.77 -17.06 14.02
C SER A 132 -1.57 -18.08 15.13
N SER A 133 -0.58 -18.97 15.01
CA SER A 133 -0.29 -20.04 16.00
C SER A 133 0.20 -19.47 17.34
N TYR A 134 0.82 -18.29 17.32
CA TYR A 134 1.48 -17.68 18.48
C TYR A 134 0.67 -16.55 19.12
N ASN A 135 -0.61 -16.49 18.80
CA ASN A 135 -1.47 -15.44 19.30
C ASN A 135 -2.17 -15.93 20.58
N GLY A 136 -1.91 -15.28 21.71
CA GLY A 136 -2.58 -15.59 22.97
C GLY A 136 -4.06 -15.20 22.93
N ALA A 137 -4.73 -15.26 24.09
CA ALA A 137 -6.15 -14.93 24.18
C ALA A 137 -6.51 -13.47 23.79
N GLY A 138 -5.54 -12.54 23.83
CA GLY A 138 -5.77 -11.13 23.51
C GLY A 138 -5.76 -10.78 22.01
N GLY A 139 -5.21 -11.66 21.17
CA GLY A 139 -5.10 -11.41 19.74
C GLY A 139 -4.01 -10.41 19.31
N ALA A 140 -4.06 -10.11 18.02
CA ALA A 140 -3.21 -9.19 17.28
C ALA A 140 -4.08 -8.49 16.23
N GLY A 141 -3.52 -7.54 15.49
CA GLY A 141 -4.27 -6.99 14.37
C GLY A 141 -3.48 -6.19 13.37
N PHE A 142 -4.22 -5.84 12.31
CA PHE A 142 -3.80 -5.07 11.16
C PHE A 142 -4.80 -3.94 10.96
N PHE A 143 -4.35 -2.71 11.17
CA PHE A 143 -5.22 -1.53 11.18
C PHE A 143 -4.79 -0.51 10.14
N LEU A 144 -5.77 0.28 9.72
CA LEU A 144 -5.67 1.49 8.96
C LEU A 144 -5.98 2.64 9.92
N ASP A 145 -4.97 3.45 10.21
CA ASP A 145 -5.09 4.66 11.00
C ASP A 145 -5.22 5.89 10.10
N THR A 146 -6.08 6.81 10.52
CA THR A 146 -6.40 8.04 9.81
C THR A 146 -6.48 9.20 10.80
N PRO A 147 -6.41 10.46 10.35
CA PRO A 147 -6.58 11.60 11.26
C PRO A 147 -7.91 11.62 12.03
N THR A 148 -8.94 10.91 11.55
CA THR A 148 -10.28 10.89 12.12
C THR A 148 -10.60 9.63 12.93
N GLY A 149 -9.70 8.66 12.99
CA GLY A 149 -9.89 7.39 13.69
C GLY A 149 -9.19 6.22 13.02
N TYR A 150 -9.51 5.01 13.45
CA TYR A 150 -8.90 3.78 12.95
C TYR A 150 -9.93 2.71 12.59
N THR A 151 -9.54 1.78 11.73
CA THR A 151 -10.34 0.62 11.32
C THR A 151 -9.43 -0.51 10.89
N GLY A 152 -9.78 -1.76 11.17
CA GLY A 152 -8.87 -2.86 10.88
C GLY A 152 -9.45 -4.21 11.17
N ILE A 153 -8.57 -5.19 11.15
CA ILE A 153 -8.89 -6.59 11.38
C ILE A 153 -8.06 -7.08 12.57
N SER A 154 -8.73 -7.54 13.60
CA SER A 154 -8.10 -8.25 14.71
C SER A 154 -8.23 -9.76 14.50
N PHE A 155 -7.27 -10.52 15.04
CA PHE A 155 -7.28 -11.98 14.96
C PHE A 155 -6.64 -12.59 16.20
N GLY A 156 -7.03 -13.82 16.52
CA GLY A 156 -6.39 -14.68 17.50
C GLY A 156 -6.22 -16.10 16.95
N THR A 157 -5.95 -17.08 17.81
CA THR A 157 -5.68 -18.47 17.38
C THR A 157 -6.82 -19.10 16.57
N ASN A 158 -8.07 -18.76 16.89
CA ASN A 158 -9.26 -19.38 16.33
C ASN A 158 -10.41 -18.38 16.08
N TRP A 159 -10.08 -17.09 16.01
CA TRP A 159 -11.07 -16.04 15.84
C TRP A 159 -10.52 -14.90 14.99
N LEU A 160 -11.44 -14.23 14.32
CA LEU A 160 -11.25 -13.01 13.55
C LEU A 160 -12.31 -12.01 14.00
N GLY A 161 -11.88 -10.77 14.18
CA GLY A 161 -12.72 -9.66 14.60
C GLY A 161 -12.62 -8.52 13.61
N ASP A 162 -13.77 -7.98 13.24
CA ASP A 162 -13.80 -6.67 12.60
C ASP A 162 -13.62 -5.58 13.66
N SER A 163 -12.93 -4.50 13.33
CA SER A 163 -12.75 -3.36 14.25
C SER A 163 -12.91 -2.06 13.48
N ALA A 164 -13.78 -1.17 13.97
CA ALA A 164 -14.02 0.15 13.40
C ALA A 164 -14.27 1.15 14.54
N GLY A 165 -13.35 2.10 14.73
CA GLY A 165 -13.38 3.07 15.83
C GLY A 165 -13.13 2.49 17.22
N ASP A 166 -13.11 3.37 18.22
CA ASP A 166 -12.81 3.12 19.65
C ASP A 166 -13.76 2.09 20.33
N GLY A 167 -14.74 1.57 19.60
CA GLY A 167 -15.68 0.54 20.03
C GLY A 167 -15.49 -0.72 19.19
N PHE A 168 -14.76 -1.69 19.74
CA PHE A 168 -14.68 -3.05 19.20
C PHE A 168 -16.08 -3.62 18.90
N SER A 169 -16.43 -3.78 17.62
CA SER A 169 -17.56 -4.62 17.23
C SER A 169 -17.03 -5.96 16.73
N SER A 170 -16.75 -6.90 17.64
CA SER A 170 -16.41 -8.25 17.24
C SER A 170 -17.65 -8.92 16.63
N THR A 171 -17.86 -8.77 15.33
CA THR A 171 -18.58 -9.78 14.57
C THR A 171 -17.67 -11.01 14.60
N GLY A 172 -17.92 -11.93 15.54
CA GLY A 172 -17.05 -13.07 15.79
C GLY A 172 -17.05 -14.02 14.60
N TYR A 173 -16.07 -13.89 13.71
CA TYR A 173 -15.81 -14.87 12.68
C TYR A 173 -14.94 -15.96 13.29
N SER A 174 -15.44 -17.20 13.29
CA SER A 174 -14.63 -18.35 13.69
C SER A 174 -13.66 -18.68 12.56
N ALA A 175 -12.36 -18.48 12.81
CA ALA A 175 -11.32 -18.97 11.93
C ALA A 175 -10.96 -20.39 12.35
N VAL A 176 -10.89 -21.32 11.40
CA VAL A 176 -10.21 -22.60 11.65
C VAL A 176 -8.77 -22.26 11.95
N ALA A 177 -8.20 -22.82 13.03
CA ALA A 177 -6.81 -22.61 13.40
C ALA A 177 -5.91 -23.03 12.23
N THR A 178 -5.37 -22.05 11.51
CA THR A 178 -4.33 -22.25 10.50
C THR A 178 -3.04 -21.62 10.98
N PRO A 179 -1.87 -22.14 10.55
CA PRO A 179 -0.60 -21.52 10.90
C PRO A 179 -0.52 -20.11 10.34
N LEU A 180 -0.88 -19.91 9.07
CA LEU A 180 -0.83 -18.60 8.42
C LEU A 180 -2.21 -18.06 8.13
N ILE A 181 -2.35 -16.74 8.35
CA ILE A 181 -3.49 -15.94 7.93
C ILE A 181 -2.99 -14.73 7.15
N THR A 182 -3.66 -14.43 6.04
CA THR A 182 -3.44 -13.22 5.26
C THR A 182 -4.64 -12.29 5.42
N LEU A 183 -4.40 -11.06 5.83
CA LEU A 183 -5.41 -10.02 6.03
C LEU A 183 -5.25 -8.96 4.94
N GLN A 184 -6.37 -8.42 4.45
CA GLN A 184 -6.38 -7.41 3.41
C GLN A 184 -7.33 -6.28 3.75
N ILE A 185 -6.84 -5.06 3.58
CA ILE A 185 -7.64 -3.84 3.59
C ILE A 185 -7.52 -3.22 2.20
N THR A 186 -8.64 -3.10 1.51
CA THR A 186 -8.72 -2.56 0.15
C THR A 186 -9.58 -1.32 0.16
N ARG A 187 -9.10 -0.24 -0.47
CA ARG A 187 -9.90 0.95 -0.74
C ARG A 187 -10.02 1.19 -2.23
N ILE A 188 -11.26 1.31 -2.71
CA ILE A 188 -11.59 1.73 -4.08
C ILE A 188 -12.67 2.82 -4.00
N GLY A 189 -12.32 4.05 -4.40
CA GLY A 189 -13.13 5.23 -4.18
C GLY A 189 -13.44 5.43 -2.70
N ASN A 190 -14.74 5.48 -2.37
CA ASN A 190 -15.24 5.63 -0.99
C ASN A 190 -15.62 4.27 -0.36
N THR A 191 -15.18 3.15 -0.93
CA THR A 191 -15.47 1.83 -0.38
C THR A 191 -14.23 1.24 0.24
N LEU A 192 -14.28 0.97 1.54
CA LEU A 192 -13.26 0.24 2.28
C LEU A 192 -13.73 -1.20 2.50
N THR A 193 -12.95 -2.18 2.05
CA THR A 193 -13.24 -3.60 2.20
C THR A 193 -12.16 -4.27 3.04
N LYS A 194 -12.59 -5.03 4.04
CA LYS A 194 -11.73 -5.84 4.91
C LYS A 194 -11.97 -7.31 4.60
N ALA A 195 -10.91 -8.05 4.38
CA ALA A 195 -10.99 -9.45 3.99
C ALA A 195 -9.84 -10.27 4.59
N TYR A 196 -10.00 -11.58 4.64
CA TYR A 196 -8.96 -12.50 5.08
C TYR A 196 -8.87 -13.70 4.15
N LYS A 197 -7.74 -14.39 4.20
CA LYS A 197 -7.46 -15.64 3.50
C LYS A 197 -6.66 -16.53 4.44
N LEU A 198 -7.18 -17.72 4.72
CA LEU A 198 -6.45 -18.74 5.48
C LEU A 198 -5.48 -19.49 4.56
N ASP A 199 -4.44 -20.08 5.15
CA ASP A 199 -3.53 -20.94 4.39
C ASP A 199 -4.28 -22.05 3.63
N GLY A 200 -3.84 -22.34 2.41
CA GLY A 200 -4.50 -23.28 1.49
C GLY A 200 -5.78 -22.79 0.81
N GLN A 201 -6.34 -21.63 1.18
CA GLN A 201 -7.49 -21.05 0.46
C GLN A 201 -7.05 -20.40 -0.87
N SER A 202 -7.90 -20.44 -1.89
CA SER A 202 -7.60 -19.84 -3.20
C SER A 202 -7.84 -18.33 -3.23
N GLY A 203 -8.84 -17.82 -2.51
CA GLY A 203 -9.26 -16.43 -2.52
C GLY A 203 -9.53 -15.84 -1.14
N PHE A 204 -9.77 -14.53 -1.12
CA PHE A 204 -10.14 -13.79 0.09
C PHE A 204 -11.64 -13.95 0.40
N THR A 205 -11.94 -14.12 1.69
CA THR A 205 -13.27 -14.04 2.26
C THR A 205 -13.47 -12.65 2.84
N VAL A 206 -14.51 -11.95 2.39
CA VAL A 206 -14.84 -10.60 2.88
C VAL A 206 -15.39 -10.69 4.29
N ILE A 207 -14.85 -9.88 5.19
CA ILE A 207 -15.31 -9.66 6.56
C ILE A 207 -16.40 -8.59 6.51
N SER A 208 -16.05 -7.41 5.99
CA SER A 208 -16.92 -6.24 5.95
C SER A 208 -16.63 -5.38 4.72
N SER A 209 -17.62 -4.60 4.31
CA SER A 209 -17.46 -3.50 3.35
C SER A 209 -18.18 -2.28 3.90
N LEU A 210 -17.49 -1.16 3.96
CA LEU A 210 -17.94 0.08 4.59
C LEU A 210 -17.84 1.22 3.58
N THR A 211 -18.81 2.13 3.60
CA THR A 211 -18.65 3.44 2.98
C THR A 211 -17.75 4.28 3.88
N ASP A 212 -16.66 4.75 3.31
CA ASP A 212 -15.62 5.47 4.01
C ASP A 212 -15.37 6.83 3.35
N ASP A 213 -16.14 7.82 3.80
CA ASP A 213 -15.97 9.23 3.42
C ASP A 213 -14.92 9.93 4.31
N SER A 214 -14.67 9.38 5.51
CA SER A 214 -13.65 9.83 6.47
C SER A 214 -12.23 9.53 6.01
N THR A 215 -12.08 8.54 5.13
CA THR A 215 -10.86 8.05 4.49
C THR A 215 -10.11 9.11 3.68
N THR A 216 -10.60 10.34 3.61
CA THR A 216 -10.13 11.34 2.66
C THR A 216 -8.80 11.95 3.11
N GLY A 217 -7.69 11.38 2.64
CA GLY A 217 -6.36 11.90 2.91
C GLY A 217 -5.29 10.82 3.04
N TRP A 218 -4.34 11.09 3.93
CA TRP A 218 -3.23 10.21 4.27
C TRP A 218 -3.73 9.13 5.24
N ALA A 219 -3.36 7.89 4.98
CA ALA A 219 -3.57 6.79 5.91
C ALA A 219 -2.26 6.08 6.22
N TRP A 220 -2.18 5.53 7.44
CA TRP A 220 -1.07 4.72 7.94
C TRP A 220 -1.58 3.32 8.25
N PHE A 221 -0.71 2.33 8.12
CA PHE A 221 -1.01 0.97 8.51
C PHE A 221 -0.29 0.60 9.78
N ASP A 222 -0.98 -0.10 10.67
CA ASP A 222 -0.48 -0.49 11.96
C ASP A 222 -0.55 -2.01 12.15
N LEU A 223 0.57 -2.57 12.60
CA LEU A 223 0.72 -3.96 12.98
C LEU A 223 0.88 -4.02 14.49
N THR A 224 -0.01 -4.72 15.17
CA THR A 224 -0.02 -4.70 16.64
C THR A 224 -0.31 -6.06 17.26
N ASN A 225 0.11 -6.21 18.51
CA ASN A 225 -0.16 -7.37 19.34
C ASN A 225 -0.80 -6.92 20.65
N TYR A 226 -2.01 -7.41 20.95
CA TYR A 226 -2.76 -7.07 22.16
C TYR A 226 -2.60 -8.12 23.27
N SER A 227 -2.09 -9.31 22.93
CA SER A 227 -2.02 -10.43 23.85
C SER A 227 -0.99 -10.22 24.94
N ASP A 228 -1.42 -10.32 26.20
CA ASP A 228 -0.51 -10.53 27.31
C ASP A 228 0.20 -11.86 27.16
N GLN A 229 1.53 -11.80 27.07
CA GLN A 229 2.37 -12.95 26.86
C GLN A 229 2.86 -13.53 28.17
N THR A 230 2.65 -14.82 28.41
CA THR A 230 3.52 -15.58 29.31
C THR A 230 4.83 -15.87 28.58
N ALA A 231 5.78 -14.91 28.61
CA ALA A 231 7.21 -14.98 28.24
C ALA A 231 7.67 -15.65 26.91
N ALA A 232 6.81 -16.31 26.12
CA ALA A 232 7.24 -17.23 25.07
C ALA A 232 6.37 -17.23 23.80
N THR A 233 5.37 -16.36 23.65
CA THR A 233 4.69 -16.21 22.36
C THR A 233 4.90 -14.79 21.80
N ALA A 234 5.00 -14.68 20.48
CA ALA A 234 5.18 -13.42 19.78
C ALA A 234 4.34 -13.54 18.52
N VAL A 235 3.64 -12.49 18.15
CA VAL A 235 2.94 -12.49 16.87
C VAL A 235 3.98 -12.27 15.79
N LEU A 236 4.04 -13.18 14.83
CA LEU A 236 5.00 -13.15 13.73
C LEU A 236 4.29 -12.68 12.47
N PHE A 237 4.62 -11.50 11.97
CA PHE A 237 4.21 -11.05 10.65
C PHE A 237 5.28 -11.45 9.65
N THR A 238 4.92 -12.15 8.58
CA THR A 238 5.88 -12.69 7.60
C THR A 238 5.99 -11.85 6.34
N SER A 239 4.98 -11.03 6.06
CA SER A 239 5.05 -10.04 4.99
C SER A 239 4.05 -8.93 5.21
N PHE A 240 4.40 -7.75 4.73
CA PHE A 240 3.50 -6.61 4.65
C PHE A 240 3.69 -5.92 3.30
N THR A 241 2.59 -5.60 2.64
CA THR A 241 2.61 -4.94 1.33
C THR A 241 1.54 -3.87 1.26
N VAL A 242 1.85 -2.78 0.57
CA VAL A 242 0.82 -1.84 0.14
C VAL A 242 1.02 -1.46 -1.31
N GLU A 243 0.01 -1.70 -2.12
CA GLU A 243 -0.07 -1.29 -3.50
C GLU A 243 -0.99 -0.09 -3.60
N GLN A 244 -0.43 1.08 -3.91
CA GLN A 244 -1.22 2.24 -4.30
C GLN A 244 -1.63 2.07 -5.76
N LEU A 245 -2.94 2.15 -5.99
CA LEU A 245 -3.51 1.95 -7.32
C LEU A 245 -3.51 3.27 -8.09
N ALA A 246 -3.16 3.19 -9.38
CA ALA A 246 -3.33 4.30 -10.29
C ALA A 246 -4.82 4.70 -10.32
N PRO A 247 -5.15 6.01 -10.24
CA PRO A 247 -6.52 6.46 -10.40
C PRO A 247 -7.09 5.93 -11.73
N VAL A 248 -8.14 5.13 -11.65
CA VAL A 248 -8.84 4.66 -12.84
C VAL A 248 -9.59 5.86 -13.43
N PRO A 249 -9.38 6.23 -14.71
CA PRO A 249 -10.11 7.35 -15.28
C PRO A 249 -11.60 7.06 -15.25
N GLU A 250 -12.35 7.97 -14.64
CA GLU A 250 -13.79 7.85 -14.55
C GLU A 250 -14.43 7.76 -15.95
N PRO A 251 -15.61 7.12 -16.10
CA PRO A 251 -16.28 6.99 -17.40
C PRO A 251 -16.44 8.32 -18.14
N GLN A 252 -16.65 9.42 -17.41
CA GLN A 252 -16.74 10.76 -17.97
C GLN A 252 -15.43 11.29 -18.54
N THR A 253 -14.28 10.87 -18.00
CA THR A 253 -12.95 11.18 -18.56
C THR A 253 -12.80 10.55 -19.94
N TRP A 254 -13.21 9.29 -20.07
CA TRP A 254 -13.23 8.61 -21.37
C TRP A 254 -14.22 9.25 -22.34
N ALA A 255 -15.39 9.66 -21.86
CA ALA A 255 -16.37 10.35 -22.68
C ALA A 255 -15.85 11.71 -23.20
N MET A 256 -15.16 12.49 -22.35
CA MET A 256 -14.53 13.74 -22.76
C MET A 256 -13.39 13.53 -23.75
N LEU A 257 -12.57 12.50 -23.54
CA LEU A 257 -11.51 12.13 -24.48
C LEU A 257 -12.11 11.76 -25.84
N ALA A 258 -13.11 10.88 -25.86
CA ALA A 258 -13.81 10.48 -27.08
C ALA A 258 -14.47 11.67 -27.77
N GLY A 259 -15.15 12.55 -27.02
CA GLY A 259 -15.75 13.78 -27.52
C GLY A 259 -14.72 14.73 -28.14
N GLY A 260 -13.58 14.90 -27.49
CA GLY A 260 -12.46 15.70 -28.01
C GLY A 260 -11.92 15.14 -29.33
N LEU A 261 -11.77 13.82 -29.44
CA LEU A 261 -11.33 13.16 -30.68
C LEU A 261 -12.35 13.34 -31.82
N VAL A 262 -13.64 13.23 -31.53
CA VAL A 262 -14.72 13.47 -32.51
C VAL A 262 -14.68 14.92 -33.01
N LEU A 263 -14.53 15.88 -32.10
CA LEU A 263 -14.46 17.30 -32.45
C LEU A 263 -13.23 17.60 -33.33
N LEU A 264 -12.07 17.07 -32.97
CA LEU A 264 -10.84 17.19 -33.76
C LEU A 264 -11.00 16.58 -35.15
N GLY A 265 -11.66 15.42 -35.27
CA GLY A 265 -11.99 14.79 -36.55
C GLY A 265 -12.89 15.67 -37.42
N ALA A 266 -13.94 16.27 -36.84
CA ALA A 266 -14.85 17.17 -37.52
C ALA A 266 -14.15 18.44 -38.03
N LEU A 267 -13.28 19.04 -37.21
CA LEU A 267 -12.47 20.20 -37.59
C LEU A 267 -11.50 19.87 -38.73
N GLN A 268 -10.84 18.71 -38.66
CA GLN A 268 -9.94 18.28 -39.74
C GLN A 268 -10.69 18.06 -41.06
N ARG A 269 -11.92 17.51 -41.02
CA ARG A 269 -12.77 17.36 -42.20
C ARG A 269 -13.13 18.71 -42.82
N ARG A 270 -13.48 19.71 -42.00
CA ARG A 270 -13.79 21.07 -42.47
C ARG A 270 -12.60 21.72 -43.18
N GLN A 271 -11.40 21.61 -42.60
CA GLN A 271 -10.19 22.16 -43.19
C GLN A 271 -9.82 21.52 -44.54
N ARG A 272 -10.09 20.22 -44.72
CA ARG A 272 -9.87 19.55 -46.02
C ARG A 272 -10.80 20.10 -47.10
N ARG A 273 -12.07 20.39 -46.76
CA ARG A 273 -13.03 21.00 -47.69
C ARG A 273 -12.61 22.40 -48.14
N GLN A 274 -12.05 23.20 -47.23
CA GLN A 274 -11.59 24.57 -47.53
C GLN A 274 -10.31 24.62 -48.37
N ARG A 275 -9.53 23.54 -48.45
CA ARG A 275 -8.29 23.47 -49.25
C ARG A 275 -8.47 22.82 -50.63
N GLY A 276 -9.60 22.14 -50.84
CA GLY A 276 -9.96 21.55 -52.13
C GLY A 276 -10.92 22.41 -52.95
N ALA A 277 -11.27 23.59 -52.45
CA ALA A 277 -11.93 24.67 -53.16
C ALA A 277 -10.89 25.78 -53.39
#